data_AF-A0A1F5J5E6-F1
#
_entry.id   AF-A0A1F5J5E6-F1
#
_cell.length_a   1.000
_cell.length_b   1.000
_cell.length_c   1.000
_cell.angle_alpha   90.00
_cell.angle_beta   90.00
_cell.angle_gamma   90.00
#
_symmetry.space_group_name_H-M   'P 1'
#
loop_
_entity.id
_entity.type
_entity.pdbx_description
1 polymer ?
#
loop_
_entity_poly.entity_id
_entity_poly.type
_entity_poly.pdbx_seq_one_letter_code
_entity_poly.pdbx_strand_id
1 'polypeptide(L)'
;MDKENKKPLFRSVVLKASLIFVAAYIVSLVAWLGIKGYYGMAITTIASHAITLFKDVDIVSILRQGDIVSVGFIPQKYGVTILKTTIDVPISNYTFNAPLTFAIMAAFYSFLRRKWIYLEALLILVAVHFLFVFSLEGEKLSGALETQGYAKGGTASQIFWEFLWGFINNMVVRFEPFLIGAYLFFFRSREPSVKADRKKVKK
;
A
#
# COMPACT_ATOMS: atom_id res chain seq x y z
N MET A 1 24.91 36.70 -18.63
CA MET A 1 24.57 37.38 -17.37
C MET A 1 23.14 36.99 -17.03
N ASP A 2 22.91 35.84 -16.36
CA ASP A 2 21.53 35.33 -16.16
C ASP A 2 21.38 34.27 -15.04
N LYS A 3 22.20 34.36 -13.99
CA LYS A 3 22.16 33.43 -12.84
C LYS A 3 21.55 34.03 -11.56
N GLU A 4 21.43 35.35 -11.46
CA GLU A 4 20.95 35.98 -10.22
C GLU A 4 19.42 36.02 -10.09
N ASN A 5 18.68 36.12 -11.19
CA ASN A 5 17.23 36.35 -11.13
C ASN A 5 16.39 35.08 -10.86
N LYS A 6 16.97 33.87 -10.94
CA LYS A 6 16.25 32.58 -10.71
C LYS A 6 16.24 32.12 -9.25
N LYS A 7 17.19 32.59 -8.43
CA LYS A 7 17.31 32.21 -7.01
C LYS A 7 16.11 32.62 -6.13
N PRO A 8 15.56 33.85 -6.21
CA PRO A 8 14.44 34.25 -5.36
C PRO A 8 13.16 33.46 -5.69
N LEU A 9 12.93 33.15 -6.96
CA LEU A 9 11.76 32.40 -7.42
C LEU A 9 11.80 30.92 -7.01
N PHE A 10 12.99 30.30 -7.03
CA PHE A 10 13.16 28.93 -6.52
C PHE A 10 12.93 28.86 -5.01
N ARG A 11 13.44 29.84 -4.24
CA ARG A 11 13.24 29.90 -2.79
C ARG A 11 11.76 30.03 -2.42
N SER A 12 10.99 30.87 -3.12
CA SER A 12 9.56 31.03 -2.82
C SER A 12 8.74 29.79 -3.13
N VAL A 13 9.07 29.09 -4.22
CA VAL A 13 8.42 27.82 -4.61
C VAL A 13 8.72 26.72 -3.61
N VAL A 14 9.98 26.57 -3.19
CA VAL A 14 10.37 25.59 -2.17
C VAL A 14 9.70 25.90 -0.83
N LEU A 15 9.72 27.15 -0.39
CA LEU A 15 9.06 27.57 0.86
C LEU A 15 7.56 27.25 0.83
N LYS A 16 6.88 27.57 -0.27
CA LYS A 16 5.45 27.28 -0.43
C LYS A 16 5.17 25.77 -0.39
N ALA A 17 5.97 24.96 -1.10
CA ALA A 17 5.82 23.51 -1.08
C ALA A 17 6.05 22.93 0.32
N SER A 18 7.07 23.41 1.03
CA SER A 18 7.34 23.00 2.41
C SER A 18 6.21 23.37 3.37
N LEU A 19 5.64 24.57 3.25
CA LEU A 19 4.48 24.98 4.06
C LEU A 19 3.25 24.11 3.78
N ILE A 20 2.96 23.83 2.51
CA ILE A 20 1.87 22.92 2.11
C ILE A 20 2.12 21.53 2.70
N PHE A 21 3.35 21.01 2.59
CA PHE A 21 3.71 19.72 3.13
C PHE A 21 3.47 19.63 4.64
N VAL A 22 3.97 20.59 5.42
CA VAL A 22 3.81 20.59 6.89
C VAL A 22 2.33 20.68 7.28
N ALA A 23 1.58 21.60 6.67
CA ALA A 23 0.15 21.74 6.94
C ALA A 23 -0.62 20.47 6.56
N ALA A 24 -0.37 19.92 5.37
CA ALA A 24 -1.03 18.70 4.90
C ALA A 24 -0.68 17.48 5.76
N TYR A 25 0.56 17.39 6.26
CA TYR A 25 0.96 16.31 7.16
C TYR A 25 0.16 16.32 8.45
N ILE A 26 0.03 17.49 9.10
CA ILE A 26 -0.73 17.62 10.35
C ILE A 26 -2.20 17.25 10.13
N VAL A 27 -2.82 17.82 9.08
CA VAL A 27 -4.22 17.55 8.75
C VAL A 27 -4.42 16.07 8.43
N SER A 28 -3.56 15.49 7.62
CA SER A 28 -3.63 14.08 7.21
C SER A 28 -3.42 13.15 8.40
N LEU A 29 -2.50 13.48 9.31
CA LEU A 29 -2.23 12.69 10.50
C LEU A 29 -3.47 12.63 11.41
N VAL A 30 -4.08 13.78 11.71
CA VAL A 30 -5.29 13.86 12.53
C VAL A 30 -6.44 13.11 11.87
N ALA A 31 -6.67 13.32 10.57
CA ALA A 31 -7.70 12.61 9.83
C ALA A 31 -7.45 11.09 9.82
N TRP A 32 -6.20 10.66 9.60
CA TRP A 32 -5.82 9.26 9.54
C TRP A 32 -6.06 8.55 10.86
N LEU A 33 -5.79 9.18 12.01
CA LEU A 33 -6.07 8.59 13.32
C LEU A 33 -7.56 8.23 13.49
N GLY A 34 -8.47 9.01 12.91
CA GLY A 34 -9.90 8.73 12.94
C GLY A 34 -10.36 7.62 11.98
N ILE A 35 -9.74 7.52 10.80
CA ILE A 35 -10.20 6.60 9.74
C ILE A 35 -9.38 5.30 9.61
N LYS A 36 -8.14 5.26 10.12
CA LYS A 36 -7.21 4.14 9.91
C LYS A 36 -7.80 2.80 10.32
N GLY A 37 -8.62 2.80 11.36
CA GLY A 37 -9.28 1.61 11.86
C GLY A 37 -10.25 0.97 10.86
N TYR A 38 -11.08 1.80 10.22
CA TYR A 38 -12.03 1.34 9.20
C TYR A 38 -11.30 0.94 7.92
N TYR A 39 -10.31 1.75 7.53
CA TYR A 39 -9.45 1.46 6.39
C TYR A 39 -8.76 0.10 6.55
N GLY A 40 -8.11 -0.11 7.71
CA GLY A 40 -7.39 -1.34 7.98
C GLY A 40 -8.30 -2.57 8.02
N MET A 41 -9.50 -2.44 8.58
CA MET A 41 -10.51 -3.51 8.54
C MET A 41 -10.89 -3.89 7.11
N ALA A 42 -11.14 -2.89 6.25
CA ALA A 42 -11.50 -3.13 4.85
C ALA A 42 -10.36 -3.80 4.08
N ILE A 43 -9.13 -3.30 4.20
CA ILE A 43 -7.96 -3.89 3.52
C ILE A 43 -7.74 -5.32 3.98
N THR A 44 -7.73 -5.55 5.29
CA THR A 44 -7.56 -6.91 5.82
C THR A 44 -8.65 -7.83 5.32
N THR A 45 -9.92 -7.41 5.38
CA THR A 45 -11.03 -8.24 4.88
C THR A 45 -10.85 -8.64 3.42
N ILE A 46 -10.49 -7.69 2.54
CA ILE A 46 -10.31 -7.95 1.11
C ILE A 46 -9.10 -8.88 0.90
N ALA A 47 -7.98 -8.63 1.58
CA ALA A 47 -6.77 -9.46 1.50
C ALA A 47 -7.01 -10.88 1.99
N SER A 48 -7.73 -11.05 3.10
CA SER A 48 -8.06 -12.38 3.63
C SER A 48 -8.95 -13.16 2.68
N HIS A 49 -9.95 -12.54 2.06
CA HIS A 49 -10.75 -13.24 1.04
C HIS A 49 -9.93 -13.56 -0.21
N ALA A 50 -8.94 -12.75 -0.55
CA ALA A 50 -8.03 -13.09 -1.64
C ALA A 50 -7.14 -14.28 -1.27
N ILE A 51 -6.64 -14.38 -0.03
CA ILE A 51 -5.72 -15.47 0.35
C ILE A 51 -6.41 -16.85 0.35
N THR A 52 -7.72 -16.92 0.63
CA THR A 52 -8.47 -18.19 0.53
C THR A 52 -8.57 -18.73 -0.89
N LEU A 53 -8.34 -17.92 -1.91
CA LEU A 53 -8.25 -18.38 -3.30
C LEU A 53 -6.93 -19.13 -3.58
N PHE A 54 -5.92 -18.92 -2.75
CA PHE A 54 -4.57 -19.51 -2.88
C PHE A 54 -4.27 -20.55 -1.81
N LYS A 55 -5.03 -20.56 -0.73
CA LYS A 55 -4.88 -21.45 0.42
C LYS A 55 -6.23 -22.15 0.60
N ASP A 56 -6.23 -23.48 0.66
CA ASP A 56 -7.43 -24.31 0.86
C ASP A 56 -8.00 -24.14 2.29
N VAL A 57 -8.42 -22.92 2.63
CA VAL A 57 -8.89 -22.50 3.94
C VAL A 57 -10.13 -21.61 3.81
N ASP A 58 -11.00 -21.66 4.81
CA ASP A 58 -12.16 -20.79 4.95
C ASP A 58 -11.93 -19.76 6.07
N ILE A 59 -12.51 -18.57 5.90
CA ILE A 59 -12.52 -17.54 6.95
C ILE A 59 -13.69 -17.81 7.88
N VAL A 60 -13.40 -17.92 9.19
CA VAL A 60 -14.43 -18.13 10.22
C VAL A 60 -14.73 -16.89 11.04
N SER A 61 -13.80 -15.94 11.11
CA SER A 61 -14.00 -14.71 11.87
C SER A 61 -13.03 -13.64 11.40
N ILE A 62 -13.50 -12.40 11.30
CA ILE A 62 -12.67 -11.21 11.18
C ILE A 62 -13.12 -10.27 12.29
N LEU A 63 -12.27 -10.07 13.29
CA LEU A 63 -12.57 -9.27 14.46
C LEU A 63 -11.52 -8.18 14.61
N ARG A 64 -11.96 -6.95 14.85
CA ARG A 64 -11.06 -5.82 15.10
C ARG A 64 -11.06 -5.48 16.59
N GLN A 65 -9.88 -5.49 17.19
CA GLN A 65 -9.66 -5.02 18.55
C GLN A 65 -8.60 -3.91 18.54
N GLY A 66 -9.07 -2.66 18.65
CA GLY A 66 -8.21 -1.48 18.60
C GLY A 66 -7.51 -1.34 17.25
N ASP A 67 -6.18 -1.51 17.26
CA ASP A 67 -5.30 -1.40 16.09
C ASP A 67 -4.99 -2.75 15.42
N ILE A 68 -5.52 -3.85 15.95
CA ILE A 68 -5.27 -5.20 15.44
C ILE A 68 -6.56 -5.73 14.82
N VAL A 69 -6.43 -6.30 13.61
CA VAL A 69 -7.49 -7.12 12.99
C VAL A 69 -7.05 -8.58 13.08
N SER A 70 -7.80 -9.39 13.82
CA SER A 70 -7.55 -10.81 13.99
C SER A 70 -8.43 -11.59 13.01
N VAL A 71 -7.80 -12.37 12.14
CA VAL A 71 -8.48 -13.19 11.13
C VAL A 71 -8.33 -14.65 11.46
N GLY A 72 -9.45 -15.33 11.61
CA GLY A 72 -9.50 -16.76 11.89
C GLY A 72 -9.71 -17.57 10.62
N PHE A 73 -8.86 -18.57 10.41
CA PHE A 73 -8.91 -19.49 9.28
C PHE A 73 -9.08 -20.94 9.73
N ILE A 74 -9.82 -21.74 8.97
CA ILE A 74 -9.96 -23.20 9.13
C ILE A 74 -9.63 -23.90 7.80
N PRO A 75 -8.85 -24.99 7.79
CA PRO A 75 -8.60 -25.76 6.56
C PRO A 75 -9.86 -26.44 6.00
N GLN A 76 -10.06 -26.37 4.68
CA GLN A 76 -11.21 -26.99 3.99
C GLN A 76 -11.14 -28.53 3.99
N LYS A 77 -9.92 -29.08 3.90
CA LYS A 77 -9.68 -30.49 3.53
C LYS A 77 -10.07 -31.51 4.60
N TYR A 78 -10.40 -31.09 5.82
CA TYR A 78 -10.60 -32.03 6.93
C TYR A 78 -11.95 -31.97 7.62
N GLY A 79 -12.88 -31.07 7.28
CA GLY A 79 -14.28 -31.11 7.76
C GLY A 79 -14.51 -31.13 9.28
N VAL A 80 -13.45 -31.17 10.09
CA VAL A 80 -13.48 -31.23 11.54
C VAL A 80 -12.76 -30.01 12.09
N THR A 81 -13.45 -29.37 13.03
CA THR A 81 -13.20 -28.13 13.77
C THR A 81 -11.92 -28.11 14.63
N ILE A 82 -10.82 -28.74 14.20
CA ILE A 82 -9.79 -29.14 15.16
C ILE A 82 -8.76 -28.04 15.44
N LEU A 83 -8.37 -27.20 14.46
CA LEU A 83 -7.48 -26.06 14.75
C LEU A 83 -7.82 -24.83 13.91
N LYS A 84 -8.35 -23.81 14.59
CA LYS A 84 -8.49 -22.45 14.06
C LYS A 84 -7.12 -21.76 14.12
N THR A 85 -6.56 -21.41 12.97
CA THR A 85 -5.37 -20.55 12.92
C THR A 85 -5.83 -19.10 12.94
N THR A 86 -5.43 -18.35 13.95
CA THR A 86 -5.74 -16.91 14.04
C THR A 86 -4.51 -16.09 13.71
N ILE A 87 -4.65 -15.17 12.77
CA ILE A 87 -3.59 -14.28 12.32
C ILE A 87 -3.94 -12.86 12.73
N ASP A 88 -3.08 -12.29 13.55
CA ASP A 88 -3.16 -10.88 13.92
C ASP A 88 -2.45 -10.01 12.89
N VAL A 89 -3.19 -9.02 12.39
CA VAL A 89 -2.76 -8.02 11.41
C VAL A 89 -2.79 -6.64 12.08
N PRO A 90 -1.63 -6.13 12.54
CA PRO A 90 -1.55 -4.78 13.12
C PRO A 90 -1.70 -3.73 12.02
N ILE A 91 -2.73 -2.90 12.10
CA ILE A 91 -3.06 -1.87 11.10
C ILE A 91 -1.92 -0.85 10.98
N SER A 92 -1.34 -0.43 12.10
CA SER A 92 -0.27 0.57 12.08
C SER A 92 0.98 0.08 11.35
N ASN A 93 1.24 -1.22 11.28
CA ASN A 93 2.47 -1.74 10.66
C ASN A 93 2.58 -1.45 9.16
N TYR A 94 1.44 -1.31 8.47
CA TYR A 94 1.44 -1.00 7.04
C TYR A 94 0.89 0.38 6.71
N THR A 95 0.21 1.05 7.65
CA THR A 95 -0.44 2.33 7.38
C THR A 95 0.24 3.55 8.00
N PHE A 96 1.31 3.36 8.79
CA PHE A 96 1.97 4.45 9.52
C PHE A 96 2.49 5.57 8.60
N ASN A 97 2.84 5.22 7.36
CA ASN A 97 3.37 6.13 6.36
C ASN A 97 2.28 6.92 5.59
N ALA A 98 1.01 6.51 5.65
CA ALA A 98 -0.05 7.12 4.86
C ALA A 98 -0.18 8.64 5.06
N PRO A 99 -0.13 9.21 6.30
CA PRO A 99 -0.14 10.66 6.48
C PRO A 99 1.02 11.39 5.79
N LEU A 100 2.22 10.80 5.85
CA LEU A 100 3.42 11.33 5.19
C LEU A 100 3.26 11.27 3.66
N THR A 101 2.78 10.14 3.14
CA THR A 101 2.49 9.96 1.72
C THR A 101 1.47 11.00 1.22
N PHE A 102 0.37 11.24 1.95
CA PHE A 102 -0.59 12.28 1.59
C PHE A 102 0.02 13.68 1.64
N ALA A 103 0.89 13.97 2.59
CA ALA A 103 1.60 15.25 2.66
C ALA A 103 2.52 15.47 1.45
N ILE A 104 3.28 14.43 1.04
CA ILE A 104 4.10 14.47 -0.18
C ILE A 104 3.19 14.73 -1.38
N MET A 105 2.12 13.95 -1.52
CA MET A 105 1.15 14.13 -2.60
C MET A 105 0.61 15.57 -2.63
N ALA A 106 0.22 16.16 -1.50
CA ALA A 106 -0.25 17.54 -1.42
C ALA A 106 0.82 18.57 -1.85
N ALA A 107 2.07 18.40 -1.40
CA ALA A 107 3.18 19.27 -1.80
C ALA A 107 3.41 19.27 -3.31
N PHE A 108 3.21 18.12 -3.96
CA PHE A 108 3.35 17.99 -5.41
C PHE A 108 2.19 18.59 -6.22
N TYR A 109 1.08 19.00 -5.58
CA TYR A 109 -0.16 19.38 -6.26
C TYR A 109 -0.01 20.52 -7.24
N SER A 110 0.77 21.53 -6.88
CA SER A 110 0.99 22.69 -7.73
C SER A 110 1.90 22.39 -8.93
N PHE A 111 2.63 21.27 -8.91
CA PHE A 111 3.61 20.91 -9.94
C PHE A 111 3.08 19.91 -10.98
N LEU A 112 1.96 19.26 -10.70
CA LEU A 112 1.37 18.23 -11.56
C LEU A 112 0.37 18.83 -12.54
N ARG A 113 0.61 18.63 -13.85
CA ARG A 113 -0.34 19.04 -14.90
C ARG A 113 -1.59 18.15 -14.95
N ARG A 114 -1.47 16.84 -14.71
CA ARG A 114 -2.59 15.89 -14.77
C ARG A 114 -2.99 15.44 -13.36
N LYS A 115 -4.21 15.79 -12.95
CA LYS A 115 -4.73 15.45 -11.61
C LYS A 115 -5.07 13.97 -11.42
N TRP A 116 -5.33 13.22 -12.49
CA TRP A 116 -5.56 11.77 -12.44
C TRP A 116 -4.38 10.96 -11.87
N ILE A 117 -3.16 11.50 -11.94
CA ILE A 117 -1.96 10.88 -11.36
C ILE A 117 -2.13 10.67 -9.84
N TYR A 118 -2.95 11.50 -9.16
CA TYR A 118 -3.30 11.29 -7.75
C TYR A 118 -4.07 10.00 -7.53
N LEU A 119 -5.01 9.67 -8.41
CA LEU A 119 -5.77 8.44 -8.29
C LEU A 119 -4.85 7.23 -8.50
N GLU A 120 -3.95 7.29 -9.48
CA GLU A 120 -2.94 6.24 -9.69
C GLU A 120 -2.03 6.09 -8.46
N ALA A 121 -1.55 7.20 -7.87
CA ALA A 121 -0.75 7.17 -6.65
C ALA A 121 -1.53 6.59 -5.44
N LEU A 122 -2.81 6.93 -5.29
CA LEU A 122 -3.68 6.34 -4.26
C LEU A 122 -3.89 4.84 -4.49
N LEU A 123 -4.04 4.41 -5.74
CA LEU A 123 -4.16 2.98 -6.07
C LEU A 123 -2.86 2.24 -5.75
N ILE A 124 -1.69 2.82 -6.02
CA ILE A 124 -0.40 2.24 -5.64
C ILE A 124 -0.31 2.11 -4.12
N LEU A 125 -0.69 3.14 -3.37
CA LEU A 125 -0.73 3.13 -1.91
C LEU A 125 -1.61 1.99 -1.37
N VAL A 126 -2.84 1.89 -1.87
CA VAL A 126 -3.79 0.84 -1.47
C VAL A 126 -3.26 -0.55 -1.86
N ALA A 127 -2.65 -0.69 -3.04
CA ALA A 127 -2.05 -1.95 -3.48
C ALA A 127 -0.89 -2.39 -2.57
N VAL A 128 -0.03 -1.47 -2.13
CA VAL A 128 1.05 -1.76 -1.18
C VAL A 128 0.48 -2.26 0.15
N HIS A 129 -0.53 -1.58 0.68
CA HIS A 129 -1.21 -1.97 1.91
C HIS A 129 -1.87 -3.36 1.78
N PHE A 130 -2.54 -3.63 0.65
CA PHE A 130 -3.12 -4.94 0.35
C PHE A 130 -2.04 -6.02 0.28
N LEU A 131 -0.95 -5.79 -0.46
CA LEU A 131 0.15 -6.74 -0.60
C LEU A 131 0.80 -7.06 0.74
N PHE A 132 0.89 -6.10 1.65
CA PHE A 132 1.38 -6.34 2.99
C PHE A 132 0.52 -7.35 3.73
N VAL A 133 -0.79 -7.14 3.80
CA VAL A 133 -1.68 -8.06 4.53
C VAL A 133 -1.72 -9.43 3.86
N PHE A 134 -1.86 -9.44 2.53
CA PHE A 134 -1.90 -10.67 1.74
C PHE A 134 -0.64 -11.53 1.92
N SER A 135 0.55 -10.90 1.88
CA SER A 135 1.82 -11.63 2.07
C SER A 135 2.03 -12.08 3.52
N LEU A 136 1.65 -11.26 4.51
CA LEU A 136 1.69 -11.62 5.92
C LEU A 136 0.83 -12.85 6.21
N GLU A 137 -0.43 -12.84 5.74
CA GLU A 137 -1.34 -13.96 5.92
C GLU A 137 -0.86 -15.18 5.14
N GLY A 138 -0.36 -14.99 3.91
CA GLY A 138 0.18 -16.08 3.10
C GLY A 138 1.38 -16.78 3.76
N GLU A 139 2.30 -16.03 4.37
CA GLU A 139 3.44 -16.57 5.11
C GLU A 139 3.00 -17.31 6.37
N LYS A 140 2.22 -16.65 7.25
CA LYS A 140 1.75 -17.25 8.50
C LYS A 140 0.87 -18.48 8.28
N LEU A 141 -0.02 -18.46 7.29
CA LEU A 141 -0.84 -19.62 6.93
C LEU A 141 0.01 -20.76 6.37
N SER A 142 1.04 -20.47 5.57
CA SER A 142 1.94 -21.50 5.06
C SER A 142 2.61 -22.24 6.22
N GLY A 143 3.24 -21.49 7.13
CA GLY A 143 3.91 -22.08 8.30
C GLY A 143 2.94 -22.85 9.21
N ALA A 144 1.74 -22.30 9.45
CA ALA A 144 0.74 -22.96 10.28
C ALA A 144 0.20 -24.25 9.66
N LEU A 145 -0.15 -24.23 8.36
CA LEU A 145 -0.67 -25.42 7.66
C LEU A 145 0.38 -26.52 7.54
N GLU A 146 1.65 -26.17 7.35
CA GLU A 146 2.75 -27.14 7.30
C GLU A 146 3.02 -27.76 8.66
N THR A 147 3.13 -26.94 9.71
CA THR A 147 3.34 -27.40 11.10
C THR A 147 2.22 -28.35 11.56
N GLN A 148 0.99 -28.08 11.13
CA GLN A 148 -0.18 -28.88 11.46
C GLN A 148 -0.37 -30.11 10.54
N GLY A 149 0.51 -30.31 9.55
CA GLY A 149 0.44 -31.45 8.61
C GLY A 149 -0.66 -31.34 7.55
N TYR A 150 -1.33 -30.19 7.44
CA TYR A 150 -2.37 -29.93 6.44
C TYR A 150 -1.81 -29.62 5.06
N ALA A 151 -0.59 -29.11 4.98
CA ALA A 151 0.14 -28.89 3.75
C ALA A 151 1.45 -29.67 3.77
N LYS A 152 1.72 -30.43 2.70
CA LYS A 152 3.09 -30.82 2.36
C LYS A 152 3.67 -29.68 1.54
N GLY A 153 4.02 -28.57 2.20
CA GLY A 153 4.69 -27.47 1.54
C GLY A 153 5.94 -28.01 0.87
N GLY A 154 6.06 -27.85 -0.45
CA GLY A 154 7.38 -27.93 -1.06
C GLY A 154 8.21 -26.78 -0.50
N THR A 155 9.48 -27.02 -0.17
CA THR A 155 10.41 -25.99 0.35
C THR A 155 10.34 -24.69 -0.45
N ALA A 156 10.09 -24.77 -1.76
CA ALA A 156 9.90 -23.63 -2.65
C ALA A 156 8.68 -22.74 -2.33
N SER A 157 7.52 -23.32 -1.96
CA SER A 157 6.32 -22.54 -1.63
C SER A 157 6.55 -21.73 -0.35
N GLN A 158 7.13 -22.36 0.67
CA GLN A 158 7.41 -21.67 1.93
C GLN A 158 8.45 -20.56 1.75
N ILE A 159 9.55 -20.84 1.05
CA ILE A 159 10.56 -19.83 0.68
C ILE A 159 9.92 -18.66 -0.07
N PHE A 160 9.00 -18.92 -1.00
CA PHE A 160 8.31 -17.86 -1.73
C PHE A 160 7.53 -16.92 -0.80
N TRP A 161 6.74 -17.47 0.12
CA TRP A 161 5.94 -16.65 1.03
C TRP A 161 6.80 -15.90 2.04
N GLU A 162 7.83 -16.53 2.60
CA GLU A 162 8.80 -15.89 3.49
C GLU A 162 9.54 -14.74 2.78
N PHE A 163 10.00 -14.99 1.55
CA PHE A 163 10.64 -13.96 0.74
C PHE A 163 9.68 -12.81 0.42
N LEU A 164 8.46 -13.11 -0.04
CA LEU A 164 7.47 -12.10 -0.41
C LEU A 164 7.12 -11.22 0.80
N TRP A 165 6.79 -11.84 1.94
CA TRP A 165 6.53 -11.12 3.18
C TRP A 165 7.75 -10.29 3.61
N GLY A 166 8.94 -10.89 3.65
CA GLY A 166 10.17 -10.21 4.02
C GLY A 166 10.48 -9.01 3.13
N PHE A 167 10.27 -9.14 1.82
CA PHE A 167 10.44 -8.06 0.85
C PHE A 167 9.42 -6.94 1.07
N ILE A 168 8.13 -7.26 1.20
CA ILE A 168 7.10 -6.23 1.38
C ILE A 168 7.27 -5.48 2.71
N ASN A 169 7.49 -6.21 3.80
CA ASN A 169 7.61 -5.66 5.15
C ASN A 169 8.86 -4.80 5.33
N ASN A 170 10.01 -5.28 4.83
CA ASN A 170 11.28 -4.57 5.05
C ASN A 170 11.57 -3.51 4.00
N MET A 171 11.08 -3.67 2.77
CA MET A 171 11.34 -2.72 1.69
C MET A 171 10.08 -1.92 1.36
N VAL A 172 9.05 -2.55 0.82
CA VAL A 172 8.00 -1.81 0.10
C VAL A 172 7.22 -0.86 1.01
N VAL A 173 6.80 -1.29 2.19
CA VAL A 173 6.06 -0.42 3.13
C VAL A 173 6.93 0.73 3.66
N ARG A 174 8.21 0.46 3.95
CA ARG A 174 9.13 1.48 4.47
C ARG A 174 9.48 2.53 3.42
N PHE A 175 9.58 2.13 2.15
CA PHE A 175 9.90 3.01 1.03
C PHE A 175 8.66 3.61 0.34
N GLU A 176 7.45 3.29 0.77
CA GLU A 176 6.20 3.74 0.14
C GLU A 176 6.12 5.26 -0.08
N PRO A 177 6.41 6.14 0.92
CA PRO A 177 6.42 7.59 0.69
C PRO A 177 7.38 8.02 -0.42
N PHE A 178 8.54 7.36 -0.49
CA PHE A 178 9.54 7.62 -1.52
C PHE A 178 9.09 7.11 -2.89
N LEU A 179 8.50 5.92 -2.97
CA LEU A 179 7.96 5.36 -4.21
C LEU A 179 6.89 6.28 -4.80
N ILE A 180 5.96 6.77 -3.98
CA ILE A 180 4.93 7.72 -4.39
C ILE A 180 5.57 9.06 -4.81
N GLY A 181 6.51 9.60 -4.03
CA GLY A 181 7.21 10.83 -4.38
C GLY A 181 7.96 10.73 -5.71
N ALA A 182 8.68 9.63 -5.95
CA ALA A 182 9.38 9.36 -7.20
C ALA A 182 8.40 9.22 -8.36
N TYR A 183 7.33 8.46 -8.18
CA TYR A 183 6.27 8.32 -9.18
C TYR A 183 5.68 9.68 -9.56
N LEU A 184 5.31 10.52 -8.60
CA LEU A 184 4.81 11.87 -8.87
C LEU A 184 5.85 12.75 -9.58
N PHE A 185 7.12 12.66 -9.17
CA PHE A 185 8.21 13.44 -9.77
C PHE A 185 8.44 13.09 -11.25
N PHE A 186 8.50 11.81 -11.60
CA PHE A 186 8.74 11.38 -12.98
C PHE A 186 7.54 11.65 -13.90
N PHE A 187 6.32 11.58 -13.36
CA PHE A 187 5.11 11.73 -14.16
C PHE A 187 4.56 13.17 -14.17
N ARG A 188 5.21 14.11 -13.47
CA ARG A 188 4.79 15.52 -13.41
C ARG A 188 4.63 16.22 -14.76
N SER A 189 5.45 15.82 -15.74
CA SER A 189 5.57 16.49 -17.05
C SER A 189 5.12 15.64 -18.22
N ARG A 190 4.60 14.42 -18.02
CA ARG A 190 4.15 13.60 -19.16
C ARG A 190 2.95 14.26 -19.83
N GLU A 191 3.16 14.81 -21.02
CA GLU A 191 2.08 15.22 -21.91
C GLU A 191 1.38 13.99 -22.49
N PRO A 192 0.05 14.00 -22.68
CA PRO A 192 -0.64 12.90 -23.34
C PRO A 192 -0.13 12.79 -24.78
N SER A 193 0.46 11.65 -25.13
CA SER A 193 0.93 11.31 -26.48
C SER A 193 -0.19 11.22 -27.54
N VAL A 194 -1.43 11.54 -27.18
CA VAL A 194 -2.64 11.30 -27.99
C VAL A 194 -2.81 12.28 -29.15
N LYS A 195 -1.99 13.35 -29.27
CA LYS A 195 -2.13 14.35 -30.35
C LYS A 195 -1.08 14.29 -31.46
N ALA A 196 -0.15 13.35 -31.44
CA ALA A 196 0.89 13.25 -32.49
C ALA A 196 0.40 12.59 -33.79
N ASP A 197 -0.62 11.71 -33.74
CA ASP A 197 -1.03 10.95 -34.93
C ASP A 197 -2.12 11.60 -35.80
N ARG A 198 -2.87 12.58 -35.29
CA ARG A 198 -3.94 13.22 -36.08
C ARG A 198 -3.46 14.27 -37.09
N LYS A 199 -2.17 14.60 -37.13
CA LYS A 199 -1.62 15.58 -38.09
C LYS A 199 -0.96 14.96 -39.33
N LYS A 200 -0.86 13.64 -39.45
CA LYS A 200 -0.29 12.98 -40.64
C LYS A 200 -1.32 12.53 -41.69
N VAL A 201 -2.62 12.65 -41.40
CA VAL A 201 -3.69 12.31 -42.36
C VAL A 201 -4.35 13.59 -42.89
N LYS A 202 -3.56 14.50 -43.45
CA LYS A 202 -4.00 15.54 -44.38
C LYS A 202 -2.82 15.92 -45.27
N LYS A 203 -2.57 15.09 -46.28
CA LYS A 203 -1.95 15.49 -47.54
C LYS A 203 -2.55 14.64 -48.64
#